data_AF-A0AAW9J6J4-F1
#
_entry.id   AF-A0AAW9J6J4-F1
#
_cell.length_a   1.000
_cell.length_b   1.000
_cell.length_c   1.000
_cell.angle_alpha   90.00
_cell.angle_beta   90.00
_cell.angle_gamma   90.00
#
_symmetry.space_group_name_H-M   'P 1'
#
loop_
_entity.id
_entity.type
_entity.pdbx_description
1 polymer ?
#
loop_
_entity_poly.entity_id
_entity_poly.type
_entity_poly.pdbx_seq_one_letter_code
_entity_poly.pdbx_strand_id
1 'polypeptide(L)' 'MNELIISEKATIREAIKKLDDTGKRILIILENELLKAVITDGDIRRWIMKNGNLSNS' A
#
# COMPACT_ATOMS: atom_id res chain seq x y z
N MET A 1 -5.87 11.17 9.35
CA MET A 1 -4.47 11.12 8.85
C MET A 1 -3.87 9.74 9.04
N ASN A 2 -3.90 9.17 10.26
CA ASN A 2 -3.29 7.86 10.59
C ASN A 2 -3.81 6.67 9.76
N GLU A 3 -5.06 6.74 9.30
CA GLU A 3 -5.66 5.71 8.44
C GLU A 3 -4.98 5.58 7.08
N LEU A 4 -4.23 6.59 6.63
CA LEU A 4 -3.49 6.54 5.38
C LEU A 4 -2.05 6.05 5.56
N ILE A 5 -1.58 5.87 6.80
CA ILE A 5 -0.19 5.47 7.06
C ILE A 5 -0.09 3.94 7.07
N ILE A 6 0.86 3.38 6.33
CA ILE A 6 1.16 1.95 6.33
C ILE A 6 2.65 1.71 6.59
N SER A 7 2.96 0.60 7.26
CA SER A 7 4.34 0.17 7.46
C SER A 7 4.95 -0.30 6.14
N GLU A 8 6.23 -0.02 5.90
CA GLU A 8 6.97 -0.60 4.78
C GLU A 8 7.06 -2.13 4.84
N LYS A 9 6.84 -2.72 6.03
CA LYS A 9 6.87 -4.17 6.26
C LYS A 9 5.50 -4.83 6.05
N ALA A 10 4.47 -4.05 5.75
CA ALA A 10 3.16 -4.59 5.48
C ALA A 10 3.17 -5.42 4.19
N THR A 11 2.40 -6.50 4.21
CA THR A 11 2.10 -7.32 3.03
C THR A 11 1.30 -6.53 2.00
N ILE A 12 1.35 -6.98 0.75
CA ILE A 12 0.51 -6.44 -0.34
C ILE A 12 -0.96 -6.62 0.01
N ARG A 13 -1.36 -7.73 0.65
CA ARG A 13 -2.75 -7.94 1.10
C ARG A 13 -3.21 -6.89 2.11
N GLU A 14 -2.38 -6.57 3.09
CA GLU A 14 -2.69 -5.52 4.07
C GLU A 14 -2.79 -4.15 3.41
N ALA A 15 -1.91 -3.85 2.45
CA ALA A 15 -1.97 -2.62 1.66
C ALA A 15 -3.27 -2.54 0.85
N ILE A 16 -3.67 -3.61 0.16
CA ILE A 16 -4.94 -3.68 -0.59
C ILE A 16 -6.12 -3.44 0.34
N LYS A 17 -6.17 -4.14 1.47
CA LYS A 17 -7.27 -3.99 2.43
C LYS A 17 -7.38 -2.55 2.93
N LYS A 18 -6.26 -1.92 3.24
CA LYS A 18 -6.25 -0.55 3.76
C LYS A 18 -6.61 0.50 2.68
N LEU A 19 -6.19 0.28 1.43
CA LEU A 19 -6.62 1.11 0.30
C LEU A 19 -8.14 1.06 0.10
N ASP A 20 -8.74 -0.12 0.23
CA ASP A 20 -10.19 -0.34 0.14
C ASP A 20 -10.92 0.30 1.32
N ASP A 21 -10.51 0.00 2.56
CA ASP A 21 -11.14 0.50 3.79
C ASP A 21 -11.15 2.03 3.86
N THR A 22 -10.09 2.69 3.37
CA THR A 22 -9.98 4.16 3.42
C THR A 22 -10.73 4.87 2.29
N GLY A 23 -10.95 4.20 1.15
CA GLY A 23 -11.51 4.79 -0.06
C GLY A 23 -10.69 5.93 -0.67
N LYS A 24 -9.48 6.21 -0.16
CA LYS A 24 -8.62 7.33 -0.59
C LYS A 24 -7.61 6.96 -1.69
N ARG A 25 -7.49 5.66 -2.01
CA ARG A 25 -6.66 5.12 -3.11
C ARG A 25 -5.16 5.43 -3.00
N ILE A 26 -4.70 5.87 -1.83
CA ILE A 26 -3.30 6.17 -1.52
C ILE A 26 -2.97 5.77 -0.08
N LEU A 27 -1.80 5.19 0.11
CA LEU A 27 -1.17 4.98 1.41
C LEU A 27 0.21 5.64 1.46
N ILE A 28 0.59 6.06 2.65
CA ILE A 28 1.79 6.83 2.97
C ILE A 28 2.69 5.96 3.85
N ILE A 29 3.96 5.88 3.51
CA ILE A 29 4.99 5.24 4.31
C ILE A 29 5.87 6.34 4.90
N LEU A 30 6.00 6.36 6.23
CA LEU A 30 6.83 7.32 6.95
C LEU A 30 8.07 6.63 7.53
N GLU A 31 9.17 7.38 7.59
CA GLU A 31 10.39 7.01 8.32
C GLU A 31 10.86 8.23 9.11
N ASN A 32 10.98 8.07 10.43
CA ASN A 32 11.27 9.19 11.36
C ASN A 32 10.35 10.41 11.15
N GLU A 33 9.05 10.15 10.99
CA GLU A 33 8.00 11.16 10.70
C GLU A 33 8.14 11.90 9.36
N LEU A 34 9.13 11.55 8.54
CA LEU A 34 9.31 12.07 7.19
C LEU A 34 8.65 11.16 6.16
N LEU A 35 8.13 11.77 5.08
CA LEU A 35 7.58 11.03 3.95
C LEU A 35 8.69 10.23 3.26
N LYS A 36 8.62 8.90 3.33
CA LYS A 36 9.56 8.00 2.67
C LYS A 36 9.06 7.58 1.29
N ALA A 37 7.79 7.17 1.22
CA ALA A 37 7.19 6.66 -0.01
C ALA A 37 5.66 6.74 0.03
N VAL A 38 5.06 6.52 -1.13
CA VAL A 38 3.61 6.34 -1.29
C VAL A 38 3.33 5.09 -2.13
N ILE A 39 2.19 4.45 -1.89
CA ILE A 39 1.68 3.37 -2.74
C ILE A 39 0.22 3.64 -3.07
N THR A 40 -0.16 3.43 -4.32
CA THR A 40 -1.52 3.64 -4.82
C THR A 40 -2.13 2.37 -5.38
N ASP A 41 -3.45 2.35 -5.58
CA ASP A 41 -4.15 1.28 -6.31
C ASP A 41 -3.52 1.04 -7.68
N GLY A 42 -3.02 2.10 -8.33
CA GLY A 42 -2.38 2.01 -9.63
C GLY A 42 -1.07 1.22 -9.59
N ASP A 43 -0.29 1.36 -8.53
CA ASP A 43 0.95 0.60 -8.31
C ASP A 43 0.65 -0.86 -8.06
N ILE A 44 -0.31 -1.16 -7.18
CA ILE A 44 -0.73 -2.53 -6.90
C ILE A 44 -1.31 -3.19 -8.16
N ARG A 45 -2.20 -2.50 -8.87
CA ARG A 45 -2.77 -3.00 -10.13
C ARG A 45 -1.68 -3.27 -11.16
N ARG A 46 -0.72 -2.36 -11.35
CA ARG A 46 0.41 -2.57 -12.25
C ARG A 46 1.28 -3.75 -11.82
N TRP A 47 1.49 -3.95 -10.53
CA TRP A 47 2.24 -5.08 -9.99
C TRP A 47 1.53 -6.41 -10.27
N ILE A 48 0.21 -6.49 -10.01
CA ILE A 48 -0.61 -7.68 -10.33
C ILE A 48 -0.53 -8.00 -11.83
N MET A 49 -0.70 -7.01 -12.71
CA MET A 49 -0.64 -7.20 -14.17
C MET A 49 0.74 -7.69 -14.67
N LYS A 50 1.81 -7.48 -13.90
CA LYS A 50 3.18 -7.88 -14.25
C LYS A 50 3.62 -9.24 -13.67
N ASN A 51 2.66 -10.09 -13.29
CA ASN A 51 2.86 -11.40 -12.62
C ASN A 51 3.04 -11.32 -11.08
N GLY A 52 2.43 -10.33 -10.42
CA GLY A 52 2.38 -10.32 -8.96
C GLY A 52 1.65 -11.55 -8.41
N ASN A 53 2.28 -12.29 -7.49
CA ASN A 53 1.70 -13.50 -6.91
C ASN A 53 1.15 -13.24 -5.50
N LEU A 54 -0.18 -13.07 -5.40
CA LEU A 54 -0.90 -12.82 -4.15
C LEU A 54 -0.88 -13.99 -3.15
N SER A 55 -0.40 -15.18 -3.55
CA SER A 55 -0.41 -16.37 -2.68
C SER A 55 0.51 -16.19 -1.46
N ASN A 56 1.63 -15.47 -1.62
CA ASN A 56 2.66 -15.25 -0.58
C ASN A 56 3.05 -13.76 -0.40
N SER A 57 2.25 -12.83 -0.93
CA SER A 57 2.57 -11.38 -0.93
C SER A 57 1.75 -10.57 0.05
#